data_AF-A0A952TEK7-F1
#
_entry.id   AF-A0A952TEK7-F1
#
_cell.length_a   1.000
_cell.length_b   1.000
_cell.length_c   1.000
_cell.angle_alpha   90.00
_cell.angle_beta   90.00
_cell.angle_gamma   90.00
#
_symmetry.space_group_name_H-M   'P 1'
#
loop_
_entity.id
_entity.type
_entity.pdbx_description
1 polymer ?
#
loop_
_entity_poly.entity_id
_entity_poly.type
_entity_poly.pdbx_seq_one_letter_code
_entity_poly.pdbx_strand_id
1 'polypeptide(L)'
;MYHQDVSDEVQDYLQYVKDVLGVNQVIQPRATDQPERELTPVAHTRTGHWPPPQEFDLLVLHAGEGALFQGETAELWDKMKGAMNLGSRRVLEIETAREDLEGVLLQVLETYPAAVSLILSPAPNRRPELHVLGPSKVLESFSPQNLLQAPDLKRTAWGDLQIVMRSLGASAAPSRKN
;
A
#
# COMPACT_ATOMS: atom_id res chain seq x y z
N MET A 1 -24.77 27.24 39.30
CA MET A 1 -24.09 25.92 39.30
C MET A 1 -23.60 25.64 37.89
N TYR A 2 -22.32 25.95 37.69
CA TYR A 2 -21.32 25.41 36.74
C TYR A 2 -21.75 24.97 35.34
N HIS A 3 -21.46 25.81 34.34
CA HIS A 3 -21.01 25.40 33.00
C HIS A 3 -20.52 26.63 32.23
N GLN A 4 -19.29 27.11 32.50
CA GLN A 4 -18.65 28.07 31.56
C GLN A 4 -17.12 28.22 31.64
N ASP A 5 -16.40 27.54 32.55
CA ASP A 5 -14.96 27.78 32.74
C ASP A 5 -14.00 26.79 32.04
N VAL A 6 -14.49 25.75 31.35
CA VAL A 6 -13.62 24.70 30.76
C VAL A 6 -13.08 25.08 29.36
N SER A 7 -13.66 26.11 28.74
CA SER A 7 -13.29 26.52 27.36
C SER A 7 -11.93 27.20 27.31
N ASP A 8 -11.62 28.04 28.29
CA ASP A 8 -10.52 29.00 28.18
C ASP A 8 -9.18 28.34 28.57
N GLU A 9 -9.17 27.45 29.57
CA GLU A 9 -7.98 26.69 29.96
C GLU A 9 -7.48 25.75 28.86
N VAL A 10 -8.41 25.17 28.08
CA VAL A 10 -8.09 24.30 26.94
C VAL A 10 -7.50 25.12 25.79
N GLN A 11 -7.99 26.34 25.57
CA GLN A 11 -7.43 27.23 24.54
C GLN A 11 -6.03 27.69 24.90
N ASP A 12 -5.79 28.05 26.16
CA ASP A 12 -4.46 28.47 26.63
C ASP A 12 -3.42 27.34 26.56
N TYR A 13 -3.82 26.11 26.90
CA TYR A 13 -2.95 24.93 26.77
C TYR A 13 -2.60 24.63 25.31
N LEU A 14 -3.57 24.72 24.39
CA LEU A 14 -3.36 24.51 22.96
C LEU A 14 -2.45 25.58 22.33
N GLN A 15 -2.55 26.81 22.82
CA GLN A 15 -1.70 27.92 22.38
C GLN A 15 -0.25 27.73 22.85
N TYR A 16 -0.05 27.33 24.11
CA TYR A 16 1.28 27.02 24.66
C TYR A 16 1.99 25.88 23.89
N VAL A 17 1.26 24.82 23.54
CA VAL A 17 1.80 23.69 22.77
C VAL A 17 2.24 24.12 21.36
N LYS A 18 1.49 25.02 20.72
CA LYS A 18 1.87 25.58 19.40
C LYS A 18 3.15 26.41 19.48
N ASP A 19 3.26 27.27 20.48
CA ASP A 19 4.33 28.27 20.55
C ASP A 19 5.67 27.68 21.02
N VAL A 20 5.65 26.63 21.84
CA VAL A 20 6.89 26.00 22.37
C VAL A 20 7.40 24.87 21.49
N LEU A 21 6.52 24.09 20.86
CA LEU A 21 6.91 22.89 20.10
C LEU A 21 6.93 23.11 18.57
N GLY A 22 6.51 24.28 18.07
CA GLY A 22 6.46 24.57 16.64
C GLY A 22 5.49 23.68 15.84
N VAL A 23 4.54 23.04 16.54
CA VAL A 23 3.62 22.06 15.96
C VAL A 23 2.41 22.81 15.37
N ASN A 24 2.38 22.95 14.04
CA ASN A 24 1.32 23.67 13.33
C ASN A 24 -0.07 23.00 13.35
N GLN A 25 -0.22 21.77 13.86
CA GLN A 25 -1.52 21.12 14.01
C GLN A 25 -1.60 20.27 15.28
N VAL A 26 -2.48 20.66 16.20
CA VAL A 26 -2.93 19.80 17.29
C VAL A 26 -4.16 19.04 16.81
N ILE A 27 -4.06 17.71 16.74
CA ILE A 27 -5.15 16.81 16.37
C ILE A 27 -6.25 16.92 17.43
N GLN A 28 -7.40 17.51 17.08
CA GLN A 28 -8.58 17.49 17.95
C GLN A 28 -9.20 16.08 17.92
N PRO A 29 -9.49 15.47 19.08
CA PRO A 29 -10.28 14.25 19.13
C PRO A 29 -11.74 14.59 18.78
N ARG A 30 -12.25 14.00 17.69
CA ARG A 30 -13.67 14.13 17.30
C ARG A 30 -14.55 13.34 18.28
N ALA A 31 -15.50 14.04 18.90
CA ALA A 31 -16.65 13.43 19.54
C ALA A 31 -17.70 13.13 18.47
N THR A 32 -17.86 11.86 18.06
CA THR A 32 -19.08 11.37 17.41
C THR A 32 -19.14 9.84 17.40
N ASP A 33 -20.26 9.32 17.90
CA ASP A 33 -20.70 7.92 18.00
C ASP A 33 -21.02 7.23 16.64
N GLN A 34 -20.10 7.24 15.67
CA GLN A 34 -20.26 6.45 14.43
C GLN A 34 -18.89 5.94 13.93
N PRO A 35 -18.62 4.62 13.93
CA PRO A 35 -17.34 4.07 13.49
C PRO A 35 -17.35 3.86 11.96
N GLU A 36 -17.76 4.86 11.18
CA GLU A 36 -17.48 4.88 9.75
C GLU A 36 -16.12 5.58 9.58
N ARG A 37 -15.06 4.82 9.83
CA ARG A 37 -13.74 5.12 9.26
C ARG A 37 -13.81 4.81 7.77
N GLU A 38 -14.58 5.61 7.03
CA GLU A 38 -14.23 5.88 5.64
C GLU A 38 -12.87 6.56 5.70
N LEU A 39 -11.82 5.76 5.51
CA LEU A 39 -10.56 6.27 5.01
C LEU A 39 -10.96 7.13 3.79
N THR A 40 -10.92 8.46 3.92
CA THR A 40 -10.81 9.34 2.76
C THR A 40 -9.78 8.70 1.82
N PRO A 41 -9.97 8.74 0.49
CA PRO A 41 -9.53 7.73 -0.47
C PRO A 41 -8.00 7.70 -0.64
N VAL A 42 -7.29 7.29 0.41
CA VAL A 42 -5.83 7.15 0.43
C VAL A 42 -5.46 5.95 -0.41
N ALA A 43 -6.33 4.93 -0.46
CA ALA A 43 -6.13 3.76 -1.29
C ALA A 43 -7.46 3.02 -1.56
N HIS A 44 -7.53 2.27 -2.65
CA HIS A 44 -8.71 1.50 -3.06
C HIS A 44 -8.34 0.07 -3.42
N THR A 45 -9.24 -0.87 -3.14
CA THR A 45 -9.08 -2.28 -3.54
C THR A 45 -9.78 -2.56 -4.87
N ARG A 46 -9.47 -3.70 -5.51
CA ARG A 46 -10.13 -4.15 -6.75
C ARG A 46 -11.67 -4.18 -6.66
N THR A 47 -12.22 -4.45 -5.47
CA THR A 47 -13.66 -4.56 -5.26
C THR A 47 -14.29 -3.28 -4.74
N GLY A 48 -13.50 -2.25 -4.46
CA GLY A 48 -13.91 -1.04 -3.75
C GLY A 48 -14.19 -1.24 -2.26
N HIS A 49 -14.19 -2.49 -1.77
CA HIS A 49 -14.45 -2.85 -0.38
C HIS A 49 -13.17 -3.34 0.28
N TRP A 50 -12.93 -2.89 1.50
CA TRP A 50 -11.83 -3.38 2.30
C TRP A 50 -12.19 -4.73 2.94
N PRO A 51 -11.31 -5.75 2.88
CA PRO A 51 -11.52 -6.98 3.63
C PRO A 51 -11.49 -6.70 5.14
N PRO A 52 -12.03 -7.59 5.99
CA PRO A 52 -11.86 -7.48 7.43
C PRO A 52 -10.36 -7.49 7.79
N PRO A 53 -9.94 -6.81 8.87
CA PRO A 53 -8.55 -6.80 9.32
C PRO A 53 -8.01 -8.21 9.52
N GLN A 54 -6.94 -8.54 8.80
CA GLN A 54 -6.28 -9.84 8.84
C GLN A 54 -4.87 -9.73 8.26
N GLU A 55 -4.05 -10.75 8.50
CA GLU A 55 -2.73 -10.87 7.90
C GLU A 55 -2.80 -11.36 6.45
N PHE A 56 -1.87 -10.90 5.62
CA PHE A 56 -1.71 -11.30 4.22
C PHE A 56 -0.30 -11.85 3.96
N ASP A 57 -0.17 -12.72 2.97
CA ASP A 57 1.15 -13.18 2.53
C ASP A 57 1.82 -12.10 1.68
N LEU A 58 1.05 -11.51 0.77
CA LEU A 58 1.50 -10.47 -0.16
C LEU A 58 0.55 -9.29 -0.15
N LEU A 59 1.08 -8.08 0.01
CA LEU A 59 0.36 -6.84 -0.21
C LEU A 59 0.94 -6.11 -1.42
N VAL A 60 0.09 -5.80 -2.39
CA VAL A 60 0.47 -5.09 -3.61
C VAL A 60 -0.09 -3.69 -3.55
N LEU A 61 0.80 -2.70 -3.54
CA LEU A 61 0.45 -1.29 -3.60
C LEU A 61 0.80 -0.74 -4.98
N HIS A 62 -0.19 -0.29 -5.73
CA HIS A 62 -0.01 0.30 -7.04
C HIS A 62 -0.12 1.82 -6.98
N ALA A 63 0.86 2.50 -7.56
CA ALA A 63 0.81 3.94 -7.77
C ALA A 63 -0.01 4.24 -9.04
N GLY A 64 -1.24 4.74 -8.86
CA GLY A 64 -2.14 5.06 -9.96
C GLY A 64 -3.57 5.38 -9.49
N GLU A 65 -4.41 5.78 -10.45
CA GLU A 65 -5.84 6.01 -10.24
C GLU A 65 -6.69 5.00 -11.04
N GLY A 66 -7.08 3.90 -10.39
CA GLY A 66 -7.93 2.84 -10.97
C GLY A 66 -7.35 2.10 -12.18
N ALA A 67 -6.08 2.32 -12.51
CA ALA A 67 -5.44 1.80 -13.72
C ALA A 67 -5.05 0.32 -13.58
N LEU A 68 -4.74 -0.15 -12.37
CA LEU A 68 -4.32 -1.55 -12.18
C LEU A 68 -5.45 -2.52 -12.50
N PHE A 69 -6.70 -2.12 -12.25
CA PHE A 69 -7.86 -2.99 -12.30
C PHE A 69 -8.65 -2.91 -13.62
N GLN A 70 -8.15 -2.19 -14.63
CA GLN A 70 -8.84 -1.97 -15.90
C GLN A 70 -8.01 -2.35 -17.13
N GLY A 71 -8.71 -2.80 -18.18
CA GLY A 71 -8.15 -3.01 -19.52
C GLY A 71 -6.93 -3.92 -19.60
N GLU A 72 -6.00 -3.60 -20.50
CA GLU A 72 -4.78 -4.37 -20.75
C GLU A 72 -3.85 -4.42 -19.52
N THR A 73 -3.88 -3.39 -18.67
CA THR A 73 -3.10 -3.33 -17.43
C THR A 73 -3.52 -4.44 -16.47
N ALA A 74 -4.84 -4.64 -16.29
CA ALA A 74 -5.38 -5.70 -15.45
C ALA A 74 -5.05 -7.09 -16.01
N GLU A 75 -5.15 -7.27 -17.33
CA GLU A 75 -4.79 -8.54 -17.97
C GLU A 75 -3.31 -8.88 -17.79
N LEU A 76 -2.42 -7.89 -17.94
CA LEU A 76 -1.00 -8.09 -17.73
C LEU A 76 -0.69 -8.42 -16.26
N TRP A 77 -1.34 -7.72 -15.34
CA TRP A 77 -1.20 -8.00 -13.91
C TRP A 77 -1.68 -9.41 -13.54
N ASP A 78 -2.85 -9.83 -14.04
CA ASP A 78 -3.36 -11.18 -13.81
C ASP A 78 -2.42 -12.26 -14.42
N LYS A 79 -1.80 -11.99 -15.58
CA LYS A 79 -0.74 -12.84 -16.16
C LYS A 79 0.52 -12.90 -15.28
N MET A 80 0.96 -11.76 -14.73
CA MET A 80 2.10 -11.69 -13.82
C MET A 80 1.84 -12.52 -12.56
N LYS A 81 0.68 -12.37 -11.92
CA LYS A 81 0.27 -13.20 -10.77
C LYS A 81 0.20 -14.68 -11.11
N GLY A 82 -0.34 -15.03 -12.28
CA GLY A 82 -0.37 -16.40 -12.77
C GLY A 82 1.03 -17.01 -12.89
N ALA A 83 1.99 -16.23 -13.42
CA ALA A 83 3.38 -16.65 -13.54
C ALA A 83 4.09 -16.77 -12.17
N MET A 84 3.71 -15.93 -11.19
CA MET A 84 4.23 -15.99 -9.83
C MET A 84 3.84 -17.27 -9.06
N ASN A 85 2.82 -18.00 -9.54
CA ASN A 85 2.36 -19.26 -8.94
C ASN A 85 2.13 -19.13 -7.42
N LEU A 86 1.34 -18.13 -7.04
CA LEU A 86 1.11 -17.78 -5.64
C LEU A 86 0.34 -18.85 -4.85
N GLY A 87 -0.33 -19.79 -5.52
CA GLY A 87 -1.06 -20.89 -4.86
C GLY A 87 -2.23 -20.38 -4.03
N SER A 88 -2.35 -20.86 -2.78
CA SER A 88 -3.38 -20.43 -1.82
C SER A 88 -2.97 -19.21 -0.97
N ARG A 89 -1.96 -18.46 -1.39
CA ARG A 89 -1.50 -17.27 -0.66
C ARG A 89 -2.55 -16.17 -0.69
N ARG A 90 -2.72 -15.50 0.45
CA ARG A 90 -3.62 -14.35 0.61
C ARG A 90 -2.92 -13.12 0.05
N VAL A 91 -3.52 -12.52 -0.97
CA VAL A 91 -3.01 -11.32 -1.63
C VAL A 91 -3.99 -10.17 -1.44
N LEU A 92 -3.50 -9.03 -0.95
CA LEU A 92 -4.27 -7.79 -0.89
C LEU A 92 -3.75 -6.83 -1.96
N GLU A 93 -4.64 -6.41 -2.87
CA GLU A 93 -4.30 -5.52 -3.99
C GLU A 93 -4.94 -4.16 -3.74
N ILE A 94 -4.09 -3.13 -3.76
CA ILE A 94 -4.44 -1.78 -3.38
C ILE A 94 -3.86 -0.82 -4.40
N GLU A 95 -4.58 0.23 -4.72
CA GLU A 95 -4.16 1.30 -5.60
C GLU A 95 -4.27 2.66 -4.89
N THR A 96 -3.30 3.55 -5.10
CA THR A 96 -3.26 4.89 -4.50
C THR A 96 -2.77 5.93 -5.50
N ALA A 97 -3.37 7.12 -5.46
CA ALA A 97 -2.93 8.29 -6.20
C ALA A 97 -1.82 9.07 -5.47
N ARG A 98 -1.49 8.71 -4.23
CA ARG A 98 -0.48 9.43 -3.45
C ARG A 98 0.93 9.13 -3.94
N GLU A 99 1.78 10.15 -3.89
CA GLU A 99 3.20 10.03 -4.23
C GLU A 99 4.02 9.36 -3.12
N ASP A 100 3.60 9.51 -1.86
CA ASP A 100 4.24 8.90 -0.68
C ASP A 100 3.81 7.43 -0.51
N LEU A 101 4.34 6.56 -1.37
CA LEU A 101 3.97 5.14 -1.42
C LEU A 101 4.38 4.38 -0.17
N GLU A 102 5.58 4.62 0.37
CA GLU A 102 6.04 3.96 1.61
C GLU A 102 5.22 4.40 2.82
N GLY A 103 4.87 5.69 2.94
CA GLY A 103 4.01 6.18 4.03
C GLY A 103 2.60 5.62 3.96
N VAL A 104 2.02 5.52 2.75
CA VAL A 104 0.74 4.84 2.53
C VAL A 104 0.84 3.36 2.90
N LEU A 105 1.90 2.68 2.46
CA LEU A 105 2.10 1.28 2.75
C LEU A 105 2.19 1.04 4.27
N LEU A 106 2.94 1.88 4.99
CA LEU A 106 3.08 1.76 6.45
C LEU A 106 1.72 1.90 7.14
N GLN A 107 0.91 2.89 6.75
CA GLN A 107 -0.43 3.09 7.30
C GLN A 107 -1.34 1.88 7.04
N VAL A 108 -1.28 1.30 5.84
CA VAL A 108 -2.07 0.11 5.50
C VAL A 108 -1.62 -1.10 6.30
N LEU A 109 -0.31 -1.28 6.48
CA LEU A 109 0.28 -2.40 7.24
C LEU A 109 -0.11 -2.40 8.73
N GLU A 110 -0.52 -1.26 9.29
CA GLU A 110 -1.05 -1.19 10.66
C GLU A 110 -2.36 -1.99 10.83
N THR A 111 -3.18 -2.05 9.77
CA THR A 111 -4.46 -2.77 9.77
C THR A 111 -4.37 -4.12 9.06
N TYR A 112 -3.54 -4.20 8.02
CA TYR A 112 -3.38 -5.39 7.18
C TYR A 112 -1.90 -5.80 7.11
N PRO A 113 -1.34 -6.41 8.17
CA PRO A 113 0.05 -6.85 8.17
C PRO A 113 0.31 -7.81 7.01
N ALA A 114 1.47 -7.69 6.37
CA ALA A 114 1.88 -8.56 5.28
C ALA A 114 3.32 -9.05 5.46
N ALA A 115 3.59 -10.30 5.08
CA ALA A 115 4.95 -10.85 5.14
C ALA A 115 5.87 -10.20 4.08
N VAL A 116 5.33 -9.94 2.89
CA VAL A 116 6.02 -9.25 1.80
C VAL A 116 5.08 -8.22 1.18
N SER A 117 5.60 -7.05 0.84
CA SER A 117 4.88 -6.03 0.09
C SER A 117 5.59 -5.72 -1.21
N LEU A 118 4.82 -5.57 -2.28
CA LEU A 118 5.29 -5.19 -3.60
C LEU A 118 4.68 -3.83 -3.96
N ILE A 119 5.54 -2.83 -4.14
CA ILE A 119 5.12 -1.53 -4.67
C ILE A 119 5.30 -1.56 -6.19
N LEU A 120 4.24 -1.24 -6.92
CA LEU A 120 4.20 -1.14 -8.37
C LEU A 120 4.10 0.33 -8.76
N SER A 121 5.18 0.88 -9.32
CA SER A 121 5.26 2.31 -9.64
C SER A 121 5.84 2.54 -11.04
N PRO A 122 5.60 3.72 -11.64
CA PRO A 122 6.14 4.04 -12.97
C PRO A 122 7.66 4.23 -12.98
N ALA A 123 8.23 4.66 -11.86
CA ALA A 123 9.66 4.91 -11.68
C ALA A 123 10.11 4.34 -10.33
N PRO A 124 10.23 3.00 -10.20
CA PRO A 124 10.59 2.36 -8.95
C PRO A 124 11.97 2.81 -8.49
N ASN A 125 12.09 3.09 -7.19
CA ASN A 125 13.36 3.36 -6.54
C ASN A 125 14.13 2.05 -6.40
N ARG A 126 14.82 1.65 -7.46
CA ARG A 126 15.39 0.32 -7.61
C ARG A 126 16.44 0.03 -6.55
N ARG A 127 16.05 -0.78 -5.57
CA ARG A 127 16.96 -1.51 -4.68
C ARG A 127 16.93 -2.98 -5.11
N PRO A 128 18.09 -3.62 -5.35
CA PRO A 128 18.12 -5.03 -5.77
C PRO A 128 17.75 -6.01 -4.66
N GLU A 129 17.28 -5.52 -3.51
CA GLU A 129 17.06 -6.28 -2.29
C GLU A 129 15.78 -5.82 -1.60
N LEU A 130 15.17 -6.76 -0.88
CA LEU A 130 14.06 -6.46 0.03
C LEU A 130 14.59 -5.65 1.19
N HIS A 131 13.95 -4.52 1.48
CA HIS A 131 14.20 -3.77 2.71
C HIS A 131 13.02 -3.94 3.67
N VAL A 132 13.24 -3.71 4.96
CA VAL A 132 12.18 -3.87 5.96
C VAL A 132 11.46 -2.55 6.15
N LEU A 133 10.13 -2.57 6.09
CA LEU A 133 9.25 -1.45 6.41
C LEU A 133 8.11 -1.97 7.31
N GLY A 134 8.13 -1.57 8.59
CA GLY A 134 7.19 -2.09 9.58
C GLY A 134 7.26 -3.63 9.69
N PRO A 135 6.13 -4.34 9.62
CA PRO A 135 6.10 -5.80 9.68
C PRO A 135 6.46 -6.49 8.34
N SER A 136 6.67 -5.74 7.26
CA SER A 136 6.79 -6.28 5.90
C SER A 136 8.20 -6.15 5.31
N LYS A 137 8.55 -7.08 4.44
CA LYS A 137 9.68 -6.97 3.51
C LYS A 137 9.20 -6.36 2.20
N VAL A 138 9.77 -5.23 1.80
CA VAL A 138 9.28 -4.41 0.69
C VAL A 138 10.25 -4.41 -0.49
N LEU A 139 9.69 -4.54 -1.69
CA LEU A 139 10.38 -4.36 -2.96
C LEU A 139 9.55 -3.44 -3.86
N GLU A 140 10.20 -2.53 -4.57
CA GLU A 140 9.56 -1.75 -5.63
C GLU A 140 9.89 -2.32 -7.01
N SER A 141 8.89 -2.36 -7.90
CA SER A 141 9.02 -2.83 -9.27
C SER A 141 8.20 -1.95 -10.21
N PHE A 142 8.46 -2.07 -11.51
CA PHE A 142 7.68 -1.40 -12.54
C PHE A 142 6.22 -1.85 -12.53
N SER A 143 5.31 -0.88 -12.66
CA SER A 143 3.88 -1.15 -12.80
C SER A 143 3.55 -1.84 -14.14
N PRO A 144 2.45 -2.61 -14.22
CA PRO A 144 2.02 -3.25 -15.46
C PRO A 144 1.77 -2.22 -16.58
N GLN A 145 1.27 -1.03 -16.25
CA GLN A 145 1.08 0.06 -17.21
C GLN A 145 2.40 0.46 -17.87
N ASN A 146 3.48 0.59 -17.09
CA ASN A 146 4.81 0.88 -17.61
C ASN A 146 5.37 -0.26 -18.46
N LEU A 147 5.10 -1.51 -18.09
CA LEU A 147 5.52 -2.68 -18.85
C LEU A 147 4.82 -2.84 -20.21
N LEU A 148 3.61 -2.29 -20.36
CA LEU A 148 2.92 -2.21 -21.65
C LEU A 148 3.60 -1.20 -22.58
N GLN A 149 4.05 -0.07 -22.03
CA GLN A 149 4.69 1.01 -22.80
C GLN A 149 6.17 0.72 -23.12
N ALA A 150 6.88 0.04 -22.22
CA ALA A 150 8.31 -0.25 -22.33
C ALA A 150 8.59 -1.75 -22.12
N PRO A 151 8.50 -2.58 -23.18
CA PRO A 151 8.65 -4.03 -23.09
C PRO A 151 10.03 -4.52 -22.62
N ASP A 152 11.07 -3.71 -22.78
CA ASP A 152 12.44 -3.96 -22.32
C ASP A 152 12.54 -4.03 -20.78
N LEU A 153 11.63 -3.37 -20.06
CA LEU A 153 11.54 -3.41 -18.61
C LEU A 153 11.02 -4.75 -18.06
N LYS A 154 10.41 -5.59 -18.90
CA LYS A 154 9.81 -6.88 -18.48
C LYS A 154 10.82 -7.82 -17.85
N ARG A 155 12.06 -7.86 -18.37
CA ARG A 155 13.12 -8.71 -17.80
C ARG A 155 13.45 -8.29 -16.37
N THR A 156 13.50 -6.99 -16.14
CA THR A 156 13.78 -6.40 -14.85
C THR A 156 12.65 -6.68 -13.86
N ALA A 157 11.41 -6.33 -14.22
CA ALA A 157 10.25 -6.60 -13.38
C ALA A 157 10.09 -8.10 -13.08
N TRP A 158 10.39 -8.98 -14.04
CA TRP A 158 10.38 -10.42 -13.79
C TRP A 158 11.42 -10.85 -12.74
N GLY A 159 12.63 -10.28 -12.77
CA GLY A 159 13.64 -10.52 -11.74
C GLY A 159 13.17 -10.07 -10.35
N ASP A 160 12.50 -8.92 -10.29
CA ASP A 160 11.93 -8.37 -9.06
C ASP A 160 10.80 -9.28 -8.51
N LEU A 161 9.90 -9.77 -9.38
CA LEU A 161 8.88 -10.74 -8.99
C LEU A 161 9.48 -12.05 -8.47
N GLN A 162 10.58 -12.53 -9.08
CA GLN A 162 11.28 -13.72 -8.59
C GLN A 162 11.87 -13.52 -7.19
N ILE A 163 12.29 -12.31 -6.82
CA ILE A 163 12.73 -11.98 -5.45
C ILE A 163 11.54 -12.11 -4.48
N VAL A 164 10.40 -11.51 -4.81
CA VAL A 164 9.16 -11.60 -4.02
C VAL A 164 8.74 -13.06 -3.83
N MET A 165 8.75 -13.84 -4.91
CA MET A 165 8.38 -15.25 -4.87
C MET A 165 9.30 -16.06 -3.96
N ARG A 166 10.62 -15.87 -4.05
CA ARG A 166 11.57 -16.55 -3.14
C ARG A 166 11.31 -16.19 -1.68
N SER A 167 11.01 -14.93 -1.39
CA SER A 167 10.68 -14.49 -0.02
C SER A 167 9.39 -15.12 0.51
N LEU A 168 8.43 -15.39 -0.37
CA LEU A 168 7.18 -16.07 -0.05
C LEU A 168 7.29 -17.61 -0.05
N GLY A 169 8.44 -18.19 -0.39
CA GLY A 169 8.59 -19.63 -0.63
C GLY A 169 7.82 -20.13 -1.85
N ALA A 170 7.50 -19.25 -2.81
CA ALA A 170 6.87 -19.57 -4.08
C ALA A 170 7.94 -19.85 -5.16
N SER A 171 7.57 -20.61 -6.19
CA SER A 171 8.43 -20.93 -7.34
C SER A 171 7.65 -20.75 -8.62
N ALA A 172 8.31 -20.21 -9.65
CA ALA A 172 7.66 -19.84 -10.92
C ALA A 172 6.97 -21.02 -11.57
N ALA A 173 5.84 -20.75 -12.20
CA ALA A 173 5.14 -21.76 -12.99
C ALA A 173 6.11 -22.29 -14.08
N PRO A 174 6.16 -23.61 -14.32
CA PRO A 174 6.96 -24.15 -15.40
C PRO A 174 6.45 -23.57 -16.73
N SER A 175 7.36 -22.99 -17.51
CA SER A 175 7.04 -22.47 -18.85
C SER A 175 6.55 -23.62 -19.72
N ARG A 176 5.25 -23.65 -20.02
CA ARG A 176 4.71 -24.56 -21.03
C ARG A 176 5.26 -24.11 -22.38
N LYS A 177 6.27 -24.84 -22.87
CA LYS A 177 6.67 -24.78 -24.28
C LYS A 177 5.49 -25.33 -25.09
N ASN A 178 4.80 -24.45 -25.81
CA ASN A 178 4.01 -24.85 -26.98
C ASN A 178 4.94 -24.92 -28.19
#